data_AF-A0A7Y0TNJ6-F1
#
_entry.id   AF-A0A7Y0TNJ6-F1
#
_cell.length_a   1.000
_cell.length_b   1.000
_cell.length_c   1.000
_cell.angle_alpha   90.00
_cell.angle_beta   90.00
_cell.angle_gamma   90.00
#
_symmetry.space_group_name_H-M   'P 1'
#
loop_
_entity.id
_entity.type
_entity.pdbx_description
1 polymer ?
#
loop_
_entity_poly.entity_id
_entity_poly.type
_entity_poly.pdbx_seq_one_letter_code
_entity_poly.pdbx_strand_id
1 'polypeptide(L)'
;MHNNSEENIEAVRKMALQFLAEVIGQCPAGLERSSNRDIVFAVLGFQYGAVQSAAYVAGLNEEVSAGIAEDVVSRINGMDKESVSKFLALMPTLAEKEYPPIGIGGKAIISFYNSATDEDKLTTTSSLREILRQIDEA
;
A
#
# COMPACT_ATOMS: atom_id res chain seq x y z
N MET A 1 -7.08 27.79 -7.36
CA MET A 1 -7.54 26.38 -7.22
C MET A 1 -6.45 25.34 -7.49
N HIS A 2 -5.24 25.70 -7.96
CA HIS A 2 -4.14 24.71 -8.14
C HIS A 2 -3.42 24.32 -6.83
N ASN A 3 -3.27 25.22 -5.85
CA ASN A 3 -2.52 24.92 -4.61
C ASN A 3 -3.11 23.76 -3.79
N ASN A 4 -4.43 23.59 -3.79
CA ASN A 4 -5.10 22.57 -2.97
C ASN A 4 -4.82 21.13 -3.48
N SER A 5 -4.54 20.98 -4.79
CA SER A 5 -4.27 19.66 -5.38
C SER A 5 -2.86 19.17 -5.06
N GLU A 6 -1.86 20.05 -5.10
CA GLU A 6 -0.47 19.69 -4.76
C GLU A 6 -0.31 19.39 -3.28
N GLU A 7 -0.97 20.16 -2.41
CA GLU A 7 -1.00 19.90 -0.97
C GLU A 7 -1.63 18.55 -0.66
N ASN A 8 -2.75 18.20 -1.31
CA ASN A 8 -3.38 16.89 -1.15
C ASN A 8 -2.49 15.74 -1.65
N ILE A 9 -1.82 15.91 -2.79
CA ILE A 9 -0.89 14.90 -3.32
C ILE A 9 0.25 14.63 -2.32
N GLU A 10 0.85 15.68 -1.79
CA GLU A 10 1.95 15.55 -0.84
C GLU A 10 1.48 14.98 0.51
N ALA A 11 0.28 15.36 0.96
CA ALA A 11 -0.34 14.78 2.16
C ALA A 11 -0.56 13.28 1.99
N VAL A 12 -1.17 12.83 0.89
CA VAL A 12 -1.41 11.41 0.60
C VAL A 12 -0.08 10.64 0.51
N ARG A 13 0.93 11.19 -0.17
CA ARG A 13 2.26 10.59 -0.25
C ARG A 13 2.86 10.38 1.15
N LYS A 14 2.86 11.42 1.99
CA LYS A 14 3.38 11.35 3.36
C LYS A 14 2.63 10.33 4.21
N MET A 15 1.30 10.35 4.14
CA MET A 15 0.47 9.42 4.88
C MET A 15 0.75 7.97 4.48
N ALA A 16 0.74 7.69 3.18
CA ALA A 16 1.01 6.36 2.68
C ALA A 16 2.42 5.87 3.06
N LEU A 17 3.45 6.73 2.96
CA LEU A 17 4.81 6.37 3.36
C LEU A 17 4.91 6.06 4.86
N GLN A 18 4.30 6.89 5.72
CA GLN A 18 4.32 6.65 7.16
C GLN A 18 3.64 5.32 7.51
N PHE A 19 2.41 5.13 7.04
CA PHE A 19 1.66 3.90 7.29
C PHE A 19 2.40 2.66 6.78
N LEU A 20 2.90 2.70 5.54
CA LEU A 20 3.57 1.54 4.95
C LEU A 20 4.93 1.24 5.58
N ALA A 21 5.65 2.26 6.07
CA ALA A 21 6.87 2.03 6.85
C ALA A 21 6.58 1.26 8.14
N GLU A 22 5.48 1.58 8.84
CA GLU A 22 5.05 0.85 10.02
C GLU A 22 4.62 -0.59 9.68
N VAL A 23 3.85 -0.77 8.60
CA VAL A 23 3.43 -2.10 8.11
C VAL A 23 4.64 -2.98 7.77
N ILE A 24 5.61 -2.46 7.03
CA ILE A 24 6.82 -3.21 6.67
C ILE A 24 7.65 -3.53 7.92
N GLY A 25 7.70 -2.64 8.92
CA GLY A 25 8.34 -2.90 10.20
C GLY A 25 7.74 -4.07 10.99
N GLN A 26 6.48 -4.44 10.72
CA GLN A 26 5.84 -5.61 11.33
C GLN A 26 6.09 -6.92 10.55
N CYS A 27 6.63 -6.84 9.34
CA CYS A 27 6.79 -8.00 8.49
C CYS A 27 8.09 -8.78 8.81
N PRO A 28 8.12 -10.11 8.62
CA PRO A 28 9.34 -10.90 8.83
C PRO A 28 10.52 -10.39 7.99
N ALA A 29 11.71 -10.33 8.57
CA ALA A 29 12.92 -9.97 7.83
C ALA A 29 13.17 -10.96 6.68
N GLY A 30 13.62 -10.46 5.52
CA GLY A 30 13.93 -11.28 4.35
C GLY A 30 12.87 -11.26 3.24
N LEU A 31 11.74 -10.59 3.45
CA LEU A 31 10.73 -10.34 2.42
C LEU A 31 11.29 -9.60 1.20
N GLU A 32 12.24 -8.70 1.42
CA GLU A 32 12.99 -7.99 0.39
C GLU A 32 13.83 -8.92 -0.50
N ARG A 33 14.03 -10.18 -0.09
CA ARG A 33 14.76 -11.21 -0.84
C ARG A 33 13.85 -12.33 -1.36
N SER A 34 12.55 -12.27 -1.04
CA SER A 34 11.62 -13.29 -1.47
C SER A 34 11.43 -13.23 -2.98
N SER A 35 11.66 -14.35 -3.66
CA SER A 35 11.33 -14.53 -5.07
C SER A 35 9.97 -15.21 -5.26
N ASN A 36 9.26 -15.50 -4.17
CA ASN A 36 7.90 -16.03 -4.23
C ASN A 36 6.98 -14.96 -4.82
N ARG A 37 6.41 -15.26 -5.98
CA ARG A 37 5.54 -14.33 -6.70
C ARG A 37 4.30 -13.97 -5.89
N ASP A 38 3.71 -14.91 -5.16
CA ASP A 38 2.49 -14.65 -4.39
C ASP A 38 2.76 -13.66 -3.26
N ILE A 39 3.92 -13.78 -2.61
CA ILE A 39 4.41 -12.81 -1.62
C ILE A 39 4.58 -11.42 -2.26
N VAL A 40 5.26 -11.34 -3.41
CA VAL A 40 5.48 -10.06 -4.10
C VAL A 40 4.16 -9.42 -4.49
N PHE A 41 3.23 -10.18 -5.07
CA PHE A 41 1.91 -9.67 -5.44
C PHE A 41 1.06 -9.27 -4.23
N ALA A 42 1.13 -10.01 -3.13
CA ALA A 42 0.43 -9.65 -1.89
C ALA A 42 0.95 -8.33 -1.30
N VAL A 43 2.27 -8.14 -1.22
CA VAL A 43 2.88 -6.90 -0.73
C VAL A 43 2.49 -5.72 -1.63
N LEU A 44 2.70 -5.84 -2.94
CA LEU A 44 2.42 -4.75 -3.88
C LEU A 44 0.92 -4.44 -3.96
N GLY A 45 0.06 -5.47 -3.92
CA GLY A 45 -1.39 -5.31 -3.88
C GLY A 45 -1.85 -4.56 -2.64
N PHE A 46 -1.32 -4.93 -1.46
CA PHE A 46 -1.61 -4.23 -0.21
C PHE A 46 -1.20 -2.76 -0.26
N GLN A 47 0.03 -2.48 -0.70
CA GLN A 47 0.54 -1.11 -0.79
C GLN A 47 -0.25 -0.26 -1.79
N TYR A 48 -0.58 -0.84 -2.95
CA TYR A 48 -1.43 -0.20 -3.96
C TYR A 48 -2.81 0.17 -3.40
N GLY A 49 -3.47 -0.79 -2.74
CA GLY A 49 -4.79 -0.57 -2.13
C GLY A 49 -4.78 0.52 -1.06
N ALA A 50 -3.73 0.57 -0.24
CA ALA A 50 -3.53 1.62 0.74
C ALA A 50 -3.42 3.01 0.06
N VAL A 51 -2.55 3.14 -0.95
CA VAL A 51 -2.39 4.42 -1.65
C VAL A 51 -3.69 4.85 -2.33
N GLN A 52 -4.37 3.94 -3.02
CA GLN A 52 -5.65 4.25 -3.69
C GLN A 52 -6.71 4.73 -2.72
N SER A 53 -6.85 4.08 -1.57
CA SER A 53 -7.85 4.48 -0.58
C SER A 53 -7.55 5.85 0.03
N ALA A 54 -6.27 6.14 0.31
CA ALA A 54 -5.86 7.46 0.79
C ALA A 54 -6.09 8.55 -0.28
N ALA A 55 -5.76 8.27 -1.54
CA ALA A 55 -5.97 9.19 -2.65
C ALA A 55 -7.47 9.47 -2.88
N TYR A 56 -8.30 8.43 -2.83
CA TYR A 56 -9.75 8.53 -2.94
C TYR A 56 -10.35 9.42 -1.84
N VAL A 57 -9.96 9.22 -0.58
CA VAL A 57 -10.41 10.05 0.54
C VAL A 57 -9.98 11.52 0.40
N ALA A 58 -8.82 11.76 -0.22
CA ALA A 58 -8.33 13.12 -0.51
C ALA A 58 -8.95 13.75 -1.77
N GLY A 59 -9.89 13.06 -2.45
CA GLY A 59 -10.55 13.56 -3.67
C GLY A 59 -9.63 13.62 -4.89
N LEU A 60 -8.57 12.82 -4.92
CA LEU A 60 -7.65 12.74 -6.05
C LEU A 60 -8.18 11.75 -7.10
N ASN A 61 -7.94 12.05 -8.37
CA ASN A 61 -8.34 11.17 -9.47
C ASN A 61 -7.38 9.96 -9.60
N GLU A 62 -7.78 9.00 -10.43
CA GLU A 62 -7.03 7.75 -10.63
C GLU A 62 -5.64 7.97 -11.22
N GLU A 63 -5.48 8.92 -12.14
CA GLU A 63 -4.18 9.23 -12.76
C GLU A 63 -3.17 9.74 -11.72
N VAL A 64 -3.60 10.68 -10.88
CA VAL A 64 -2.80 11.20 -9.77
C VAL A 64 -2.52 10.09 -8.75
N SER A 65 -3.53 9.29 -8.41
CA SER A 65 -3.37 8.15 -7.50
C SER A 65 -2.35 7.13 -8.03
N ALA A 66 -2.32 6.86 -9.33
CA ALA A 66 -1.37 5.94 -9.95
C ALA A 66 0.07 6.50 -9.85
N GLY A 67 0.25 7.80 -10.09
CA GLY A 67 1.54 8.46 -9.91
C GLY A 67 2.04 8.44 -8.46
N ILE A 68 1.14 8.59 -7.49
CA ILE A 68 1.50 8.45 -6.07
C ILE A 68 1.85 7.00 -5.75
N ALA A 69 1.08 6.04 -6.26
CA ALA A 69 1.33 4.61 -6.01
C ALA A 69 2.72 4.21 -6.52
N GLU A 70 3.09 4.62 -7.73
CA GLU A 70 4.43 4.36 -8.27
C GLU A 70 5.55 4.93 -7.38
N ASP A 71 5.42 6.20 -6.98
CA ASP A 71 6.44 6.86 -6.16
C ASP A 71 6.55 6.24 -4.75
N VAL A 72 5.43 5.97 -4.09
CA VAL A 72 5.40 5.38 -2.75
C VAL A 72 5.92 3.95 -2.76
N VAL A 73 5.44 3.12 -3.69
CA VAL A 73 5.82 1.70 -3.80
C VAL A 73 7.29 1.57 -4.20
N SER A 74 7.79 2.42 -5.09
CA SER A 74 9.23 2.47 -5.43
C SER A 74 10.09 2.77 -4.21
N ARG A 75 9.74 3.80 -3.44
CA ARG A 75 10.50 4.20 -2.25
C ARG A 75 10.48 3.16 -1.15
N ILE A 76 9.30 2.61 -0.83
CA ILE A 76 9.16 1.70 0.31
C ILE A 76 9.86 0.36 0.07
N ASN A 77 9.88 -0.12 -1.17
CA ASN A 77 10.49 -1.41 -1.51
C ASN A 77 11.93 -1.28 -2.03
N GLY A 78 12.46 -0.06 -2.21
CA GLY A 78 13.77 0.16 -2.82
C GLY A 78 13.86 -0.31 -4.28
N MET A 79 12.73 -0.30 -4.99
CA MET A 79 12.62 -0.75 -6.39
C MET A 79 12.68 0.44 -7.35
N ASP A 80 13.25 0.25 -8.52
CA ASP A 80 13.18 1.26 -9.58
C ASP A 80 11.75 1.41 -10.11
N LYS A 81 11.43 2.60 -10.64
CA LYS A 81 10.08 2.91 -11.13
C LYS A 81 9.64 2.05 -12.30
N GLU A 82 10.57 1.65 -13.17
CA GLU A 82 10.24 0.81 -14.32
C GLU A 82 9.76 -0.57 -13.86
N SER A 83 10.45 -1.18 -12.89
CA SER A 83 10.04 -2.44 -12.29
C SER A 83 8.69 -2.33 -11.58
N VAL A 84 8.48 -1.27 -10.79
CA VAL A 84 7.21 -1.03 -10.09
C VAL A 84 6.06 -0.82 -11.07
N SER A 85 6.25 -0.03 -12.13
CA SER A 85 5.20 0.26 -13.11
C SER A 85 4.66 -1.01 -13.78
N LYS A 86 5.51 -2.00 -14.04
CA LYS A 86 5.11 -3.30 -14.61
C LYS A 86 4.16 -4.07 -13.68
N PHE A 87 4.41 -4.04 -12.36
CA PHE A 87 3.51 -4.65 -11.39
C PHE A 87 2.23 -3.83 -11.21
N LEU A 88 2.35 -2.51 -11.10
CA LEU A 88 1.20 -1.62 -10.90
C LEU A 88 0.22 -1.65 -12.07
N ALA A 89 0.71 -1.87 -13.29
CA ALA A 89 -0.14 -2.07 -14.47
C ALA A 89 -1.11 -3.26 -14.34
N LEU A 90 -0.80 -4.24 -13.49
CA LEU A 90 -1.66 -5.40 -13.24
C LEU A 90 -2.68 -5.16 -12.11
N MET A 91 -2.45 -4.15 -11.27
CA MET A 91 -3.25 -3.92 -10.06
C MET A 91 -4.70 -3.54 -10.35
N PRO A 92 -5.05 -2.73 -11.37
CA PRO A 92 -6.44 -2.46 -11.72
C PRO A 92 -7.23 -3.75 -12.04
N THR A 93 -6.65 -4.63 -12.85
CA THR A 93 -7.28 -5.93 -13.17
C THR A 93 -7.38 -6.83 -11.95
N LEU A 94 -6.42 -6.79 -11.03
CA LEU A 94 -6.51 -7.54 -9.77
C LEU A 94 -7.58 -6.94 -8.84
N ALA A 95 -7.75 -5.63 -8.82
CA ALA A 95 -8.80 -4.95 -8.06
C ALA A 95 -10.20 -5.32 -8.57
N GLU A 96 -10.39 -5.37 -9.89
CA GLU A 96 -11.65 -5.85 -10.52
C GLU A 96 -11.99 -7.30 -10.15
N LYS A 97 -10.96 -8.11 -9.87
CA LYS A 97 -11.10 -9.50 -9.42
C LYS A 97 -11.19 -9.64 -7.91
N GLU A 98 -11.37 -8.53 -7.19
CA GLU A 98 -11.46 -8.48 -5.74
C GLU A 98 -10.25 -9.12 -5.05
N TYR A 99 -9.05 -8.98 -5.63
CA TYR A 99 -7.82 -9.55 -5.07
C TYR A 99 -7.63 -9.06 -3.62
N PRO A 100 -7.73 -9.96 -2.61
CA PRO A 100 -7.96 -9.54 -1.23
C PRO A 100 -6.92 -8.56 -0.66
N PRO A 101 -5.60 -8.70 -0.94
CA PRO A 101 -4.60 -7.78 -0.41
C PRO A 101 -4.88 -6.32 -0.72
N ILE A 102 -5.44 -6.00 -1.90
CA ILE A 102 -5.79 -4.62 -2.29
C ILE A 102 -6.85 -4.05 -1.34
N GLY A 103 -7.95 -4.79 -1.15
CA GLY A 103 -9.03 -4.37 -0.25
C GLY A 103 -8.58 -4.28 1.21
N ILE A 104 -7.70 -5.20 1.65
CA ILE A 104 -7.16 -5.20 3.02
C ILE A 104 -6.25 -3.99 3.23
N GLY A 105 -5.33 -3.71 2.31
CA GLY A 105 -4.44 -2.53 2.39
C GLY A 105 -5.22 -1.21 2.42
N GLY A 106 -6.27 -1.11 1.58
CA GLY A 106 -7.17 0.03 1.57
C GLY A 106 -7.91 0.25 2.89
N LYS A 107 -8.47 -0.81 3.48
CA LYS A 107 -9.10 -0.72 4.81
C LYS A 107 -8.09 -0.39 5.90
N ALA A 108 -6.90 -0.96 5.83
CA ALA A 108 -5.87 -0.80 6.86
C ALA A 108 -5.39 0.65 6.97
N ILE A 109 -5.09 1.34 5.86
CA ILE A 109 -4.66 2.75 5.96
C ILE A 109 -5.75 3.65 6.55
N ILE A 110 -7.02 3.41 6.21
CA ILE A 110 -8.14 4.19 6.73
C ILE A 110 -8.33 3.92 8.23
N SER A 111 -8.27 2.65 8.65
CA SER A 111 -8.33 2.30 10.07
C SER A 111 -7.18 2.93 10.85
N PHE A 112 -5.95 2.88 10.32
CA PHE A 112 -4.76 3.42 10.97
C PHE A 112 -4.86 4.91 11.30
N TYR A 113 -5.37 5.71 10.35
CA TYR A 113 -5.55 7.15 10.56
C TYR A 113 -6.78 7.51 11.39
N ASN A 114 -7.72 6.58 11.56
CA ASN A 114 -8.89 6.76 12.42
C ASN A 114 -8.72 6.13 13.82
N SER A 115 -7.64 5.39 14.06
CA SER A 115 -7.33 4.77 15.35
C SER A 115 -7.16 5.81 16.46
N ALA A 116 -7.84 5.57 17.59
CA ALA A 116 -7.75 6.43 18.78
C ALA A 116 -6.56 6.06 19.68
N THR A 117 -6.01 4.86 19.53
CA THR A 117 -4.92 4.33 20.35
C THR A 117 -3.79 3.75 19.51
N ASP A 118 -2.58 3.67 20.09
CA ASP A 118 -1.43 3.03 19.44
C ASP A 118 -1.61 1.51 19.30
N GLU A 119 -2.41 0.88 20.16
CA GLU A 119 -2.77 -0.54 20.08
C GLU A 119 -3.64 -0.83 18.84
N ASP A 120 -4.61 0.04 18.55
CA ASP A 120 -5.44 -0.05 17.34
C ASP A 120 -4.59 0.10 16.07
N LYS A 121 -3.60 1.02 16.10
CA LYS A 121 -2.66 1.21 15.01
C LYS A 121 -1.81 -0.02 14.77
N LEU A 122 -1.25 -0.60 15.84
CA LEU A 122 -0.42 -1.82 15.77
C LEU A 122 -1.20 -3.00 15.21
N THR A 123 -2.46 -3.15 15.64
CA THR A 123 -3.36 -4.20 15.12
C THR A 123 -3.55 -4.04 13.61
N THR A 124 -3.77 -2.81 13.17
CA THR A 124 -4.01 -2.50 11.77
C THR A 124 -2.77 -2.75 10.90
N THR A 125 -1.59 -2.33 11.35
CA THR A 125 -0.32 -2.49 10.62
C THR A 125 0.15 -3.95 10.56
N SER A 126 -0.39 -4.82 11.42
CA SER A 126 -0.11 -6.26 11.41
C SER A 126 -0.83 -7.04 10.30
N SER A 127 -1.76 -6.42 9.58
CA SER A 127 -2.58 -7.09 8.56
C SER A 127 -1.75 -7.71 7.43
N LEU A 128 -0.70 -7.03 6.96
CA LEU A 128 0.17 -7.57 5.90
C LEU A 128 0.95 -8.79 6.40
N ARG A 129 1.46 -8.74 7.62
CA ARG A 129 2.17 -9.87 8.25
C ARG A 129 1.28 -11.13 8.26
N GLU A 130 0.00 -10.96 8.58
CA GLU A 130 -0.95 -12.08 8.60
C GLU A 130 -1.21 -12.67 7.21
N ILE A 131 -1.36 -11.82 6.17
CA ILE A 131 -1.46 -12.29 4.78
C ILE A 131 -0.23 -13.12 4.40
N LEU A 132 0.96 -12.63 4.73
CA LEU A 132 2.22 -13.28 4.38
C LEU A 132 2.41 -14.60 5.12
N ARG A 133 2.00 -14.67 6.39
CA ARG A 133 1.98 -15.91 7.17
C ARG A 133 1.09 -16.97 6.50
N GLN A 134 -0.11 -16.58 6.04
CA GLN A 134 -1.03 -17.50 5.37
C GLN A 134 -0.49 -18.02 4.04
N ILE A 135 0.29 -17.22 3.30
CA ILE A 135 0.95 -17.64 2.05
C ILE A 135 2.09 -18.61 2.33
N ASP A 136 2.87 -18.39 3.40
CA ASP A 136 4.00 -19.26 3.78
C ASP A 136 3.54 -20.64 4.30
N GLU A 137 2.33 -20.71 4.87
CA GLU A 137 1.73 -21.94 5.40
C GLU A 137 0.97 -22.78 4.36
N ALA A 138 0.79 -22.28 3.12
CA ALA A 138 0.02 -22.92 2.05
C ALA A 138 0.88 -23.81 1.14
#